data_AF-A0A8T2V0V6-F1
#
_entry.id   AF-A0A8T2V0V6-F1
#
_cell.length_a   1.000
_cell.length_b   1.000
_cell.length_c   1.000
_cell.angle_alpha   90.00
_cell.angle_beta   90.00
_cell.angle_gamma   90.00
#
_symmetry.space_group_name_H-M   'P 1'
#
loop_
_entity.id
_entity.type
_entity.pdbx_description
1 polymer ?
#
loop_
_entity_poly.entity_id
_entity_poly.type
_entity_poly.pdbx_seq_one_letter_code
_entity_poly.pdbx_strand_id
1 'polypeptide(L)'
;PWNVTGPTSHPEYRDSLPNLKDYRAFSPATPSKKAIVPRSDPDHVFNVSHFSRFSGRRKVFPASSSDKPKDRSVKEKRLPSPSIYRLGYSVPLDDCPGDGYQR
;
A
#
# COMPACT_ATOMS: atom_id res chain seq x y z
N PRO A 1 -35.55 -25.99 -6.27
CA PRO A 1 -34.98 -25.98 -7.64
C PRO A 1 -33.62 -25.24 -7.69
N TRP A 2 -33.49 -24.11 -7.00
CA TRP A 2 -32.25 -23.32 -6.84
C TRP A 2 -31.10 -24.05 -6.13
N ASN A 3 -31.35 -25.21 -5.51
CA ASN A 3 -30.31 -26.05 -4.93
C ASN A 3 -29.57 -26.91 -5.98
N VAL A 4 -30.06 -26.96 -7.23
CA VAL A 4 -29.50 -27.81 -8.30
C VAL A 4 -28.62 -27.00 -9.25
N THR A 5 -28.97 -25.73 -9.51
CA THR A 5 -28.22 -24.83 -10.38
C THR A 5 -28.15 -23.44 -9.78
N GLY A 6 -26.99 -22.78 -9.93
CA GLY A 6 -26.76 -21.40 -9.50
C GLY A 6 -25.72 -21.27 -8.38
N PRO A 7 -25.56 -20.08 -7.79
CA PRO A 7 -24.58 -19.85 -6.73
C PRO A 7 -24.89 -20.68 -5.48
N THR A 8 -26.17 -20.88 -5.16
CA THR A 8 -26.64 -21.68 -4.02
C THR A 8 -26.38 -23.18 -4.15
N SER A 9 -26.00 -23.67 -5.34
CA SER A 9 -25.56 -25.05 -5.54
C SER A 9 -24.03 -25.21 -5.46
N HIS A 10 -23.27 -24.11 -5.33
CA HIS A 10 -21.82 -24.16 -5.25
C HIS A 10 -21.38 -24.54 -3.82
N PRO A 11 -20.41 -25.46 -3.63
CA PRO A 11 -19.97 -25.89 -2.30
C PRO A 11 -19.32 -24.76 -1.47
N GLU A 12 -18.83 -23.71 -2.12
CA GLU A 12 -18.22 -22.55 -1.46
C GLU A 12 -19.24 -21.49 -1.02
N TYR A 13 -20.50 -21.63 -1.44
CA TYR A 13 -21.55 -20.70 -1.08
C TYR A 13 -21.82 -20.73 0.42
N ARG A 14 -21.87 -19.54 1.03
CA ARG A 14 -22.26 -19.35 2.43
C ARG A 14 -23.41 -18.38 2.52
N ASP A 15 -24.35 -18.66 3.41
CA ASP A 15 -25.47 -17.78 3.70
C ASP A 15 -24.99 -16.44 4.27
N SER A 16 -25.69 -15.37 3.90
CA SER A 16 -25.34 -13.99 4.25
C SER A 16 -25.69 -13.61 5.69
N LEU A 17 -26.51 -14.41 6.37
CA LEU A 17 -27.00 -14.13 7.72
C LEU A 17 -26.10 -14.81 8.75
N PRO A 18 -25.14 -14.10 9.35
CA PRO A 18 -24.38 -14.67 10.44
C PRO A 18 -25.26 -14.81 11.68
N ASN A 19 -25.01 -15.82 12.51
CA ASN A 19 -25.65 -15.88 13.82
C ASN A 19 -25.21 -14.69 14.68
N LEU A 20 -26.11 -14.22 15.53
CA LEU A 20 -25.86 -13.08 16.42
C LEU A 20 -24.61 -13.27 17.30
N LYS A 21 -24.37 -14.51 17.74
CA LYS A 21 -23.20 -14.88 18.56
C LYS A 21 -21.89 -14.90 17.76
N ASP A 22 -21.96 -15.20 16.46
CA ASP A 22 -20.79 -15.45 15.62
C ASP A 22 -20.22 -14.15 15.03
N TYR A 23 -21.07 -13.17 14.70
CA TYR A 23 -20.62 -11.89 14.12
C TYR A 23 -20.06 -10.91 15.16
N ARG A 24 -20.72 -10.77 16.32
CA ARG A 24 -20.42 -9.71 17.29
C ARG A 24 -20.69 -10.15 18.73
N ALA A 25 -19.86 -11.08 19.19
CA ALA A 25 -19.93 -11.58 20.57
C ALA A 25 -19.78 -10.46 21.63
N PHE A 26 -19.01 -9.41 21.33
CA PHE A 26 -18.78 -8.27 22.23
C PHE A 26 -19.33 -6.97 21.63
N SER A 27 -19.97 -6.16 22.48
CA SER A 27 -20.37 -4.79 22.14
C SER A 27 -19.12 -3.92 21.91
N PRO A 28 -19.17 -2.92 21.01
CA PRO A 28 -18.01 -2.09 20.67
C PRO A 28 -17.57 -1.22 21.86
N ALA A 29 -18.52 -0.90 22.73
CA ALA A 29 -18.27 -0.13 23.94
C ALA A 29 -17.65 -0.98 25.06
N THR A 30 -17.81 -2.30 25.01
CA THR A 30 -17.31 -3.24 26.03
C THR A 30 -16.48 -4.36 25.40
N PRO A 31 -15.31 -4.03 24.82
CA PRO A 31 -14.41 -5.04 24.28
C PRO A 31 -13.82 -5.90 25.41
N SER A 32 -13.57 -7.18 25.13
CA SER A 32 -12.94 -8.10 26.09
C SER A 32 -11.52 -7.68 26.50
N LYS A 33 -10.82 -6.94 25.64
CA LYS A 33 -9.43 -6.50 25.87
C LYS A 33 -9.33 -4.99 25.77
N LYS A 34 -8.50 -4.41 26.64
CA LYS A 34 -8.11 -3.00 26.57
C LYS A 34 -7.03 -2.83 25.50
N ALA A 35 -7.35 -2.13 24.42
CA ALA A 35 -6.38 -1.79 23.38
C ALA A 35 -5.46 -0.65 23.86
N ILE A 36 -4.15 -0.79 23.64
CA ILE A 36 -3.15 0.27 23.84
C ILE A 36 -2.58 0.58 22.46
N VAL A 37 -3.02 1.68 21.85
CA VAL A 37 -2.52 2.10 20.54
C VAL A 37 -1.25 2.93 20.73
N PRO A 38 -0.09 2.51 20.18
CA PRO A 38 1.13 3.29 20.28
C PRO A 38 0.98 4.60 19.51
N ARG A 39 1.38 5.72 20.13
CA ARG A 39 1.29 7.06 19.52
C ARG A 39 2.62 7.56 18.94
N SER A 40 3.74 7.02 19.42
CA SER A 40 5.08 7.46 19.07
C SER A 40 6.03 6.27 19.10
N ASP A 41 7.03 6.29 18.22
CA ASP A 41 8.11 5.31 18.25
C ASP A 41 8.91 5.44 19.56
N PRO A 42 9.41 4.32 20.12
CA PRO A 42 10.09 4.31 21.42
C PRO A 42 11.34 5.21 21.42
N ASP A 43 12.07 5.28 20.31
CA ASP A 43 13.26 6.14 20.15
C ASP A 43 12.94 7.64 20.28
N HIS A 44 11.68 8.01 20.14
CA HIS A 44 11.19 9.38 20.09
C HIS A 44 10.43 9.81 21.35
N VAL A 45 10.20 8.87 22.28
CA VAL A 45 9.55 9.13 23.56
C VAL A 45 10.47 9.94 24.47
N PHE A 46 11.74 9.52 24.59
CA PHE A 46 12.72 10.18 25.45
C PHE A 46 13.58 11.20 24.70
N ASN A 47 13.87 10.95 23.41
CA ASN A 47 14.57 11.92 22.57
C ASN A 47 13.58 12.85 21.87
N VAL A 48 13.20 13.93 22.58
CA VAL A 48 12.14 14.86 22.14
C VAL A 48 12.67 15.93 21.17
N SER A 49 13.92 15.87 20.71
CA SER A 49 14.46 16.87 19.78
C SER A 49 13.62 16.94 18.50
N HIS A 50 12.96 18.08 18.27
CA HIS A 50 12.05 18.25 17.14
C HIS A 50 12.78 18.59 15.84
N PHE A 51 13.88 19.34 15.92
CA PHE A 51 14.60 19.84 14.75
C PHE A 51 15.21 18.72 13.89
N SER A 52 15.76 17.68 14.52
CA SER A 52 16.33 16.53 13.80
C SER A 52 15.27 15.67 13.09
N ARG A 53 14.06 15.60 13.64
CA ARG A 53 12.94 14.80 13.11
C ARG A 53 12.16 15.52 12.02
N PHE A 54 12.07 16.84 12.11
CA PHE A 54 11.19 17.63 11.28
C PHE A 54 11.68 17.72 9.82
N SER A 55 11.22 16.81 8.97
CA SER A 55 11.55 16.77 7.53
C SER A 55 10.84 17.85 6.72
N GLY A 56 9.69 18.36 7.16
CA GLY A 56 8.88 19.34 6.42
C GLY A 56 9.57 20.70 6.16
N ARG A 57 10.58 21.07 6.97
CA ARG A 57 11.42 22.27 6.75
C ARG A 57 12.82 21.93 6.23
N ARG A 58 13.15 20.65 6.01
CA ARG A 58 14.37 20.25 5.30
C ARG A 58 14.17 20.52 3.80
N LYS A 59 14.15 21.79 3.43
CA LYS A 59 14.14 22.22 2.05
C LYS A 59 15.55 22.03 1.50
N VAL A 60 15.71 21.18 0.49
CA VAL A 60 16.82 21.33 -0.44
C VAL A 60 16.54 22.62 -1.18
N PHE A 61 17.28 23.68 -0.85
CA PHE A 61 17.14 24.93 -1.59
C PHE A 61 17.57 24.66 -3.04
N PRO A 62 16.76 25.01 -4.05
CA PRO A 62 17.16 24.85 -5.44
C PRO A 62 18.38 25.73 -5.69
N ALA A 63 19.52 25.10 -5.91
CA ALA A 63 20.72 25.78 -6.37
C ALA A 63 20.56 26.05 -7.87
N SER A 64 20.22 27.28 -8.23
CA SER A 64 20.33 27.74 -9.62
C SER A 64 21.77 28.17 -9.86
N SER A 65 22.55 27.39 -10.59
CA SER A 65 23.78 27.91 -11.19
C SER A 65 23.42 28.66 -12.46
N SER A 66 23.79 29.94 -12.54
CA SER A 66 23.81 30.63 -13.83
C SER A 66 24.97 30.07 -14.63
N ASP A 67 24.68 29.13 -15.51
CA ASP A 67 25.67 28.66 -16.47
C ASP A 67 26.02 29.83 -17.38
N LYS A 68 27.21 30.42 -17.21
CA LYS A 68 27.74 31.29 -18.25
C LYS A 68 27.92 30.42 -19.49
N PRO A 69 27.47 30.86 -20.69
CA PRO A 69 27.72 30.11 -21.91
C PRO A 69 29.24 30.09 -22.13
N LYS A 70 29.86 28.99 -21.70
CA LYS A 70 31.20 28.64 -22.14
C LYS A 70 30.96 27.86 -23.41
N ASP A 71 31.61 28.26 -24.49
CA ASP A 71 31.78 27.46 -25.72
C ASP A 71 32.53 26.18 -25.39
N ARG A 72 31.90 25.29 -24.62
CA ARG A 72 32.36 23.94 -24.37
C ARG A 72 31.77 23.16 -25.51
N SER A 73 32.64 22.83 -26.47
CA SER A 73 32.40 21.75 -27.41
C SER A 73 31.94 20.52 -26.63
N VAL A 74 30.62 20.31 -26.61
CA VAL A 74 30.02 19.14 -26.00
C VAL A 74 30.42 17.97 -26.90
N LYS A 75 31.49 17.26 -26.55
CA LYS A 75 31.65 15.87 -27.00
C LYS A 75 30.46 15.14 -26.41
N GLU A 76 29.39 15.05 -27.18
CA GLU A 76 28.15 14.37 -26.83
C GLU A 76 28.52 12.93 -26.48
N LYS A 77 28.61 12.64 -25.18
CA LYS A 77 28.66 11.27 -24.71
C LYS A 77 27.27 10.73 -25.00
N ARG A 78 27.15 9.84 -25.99
CA ARG A 78 25.89 9.14 -26.28
C ARG A 78 25.41 8.47 -24.99
N LEU A 79 24.45 9.09 -24.31
CA LEU A 79 23.86 8.52 -23.10
C LEU A 79 22.94 7.37 -23.55
N PRO A 80 22.90 6.24 -22.83
CA PRO A 80 21.94 5.19 -23.13
C PRO A 80 20.52 5.76 -23.00
N SER A 81 19.63 5.34 -23.90
CA SER A 81 18.22 5.69 -23.82
C SER A 81 17.64 5.27 -22.46
N PRO A 82 16.72 6.05 -21.86
CA PRO A 82 16.10 5.69 -20.60
C PRO A 82 15.39 4.33 -20.72
N SER A 83 15.36 3.57 -19.63
CA SER A 83 14.69 2.26 -19.61
C SER A 83 13.22 2.44 -19.96
N ILE A 84 12.78 1.82 -21.05
CA ILE A 84 11.37 1.80 -21.44
C ILE A 84 10.65 0.81 -20.51
N TYR A 85 9.68 1.27 -19.74
CA TYR A 85 8.76 0.38 -19.04
C TYR A 85 7.93 -0.37 -20.10
N ARG A 86 8.24 -1.66 -20.32
CA ARG A 86 7.38 -2.53 -21.12
C ARG A 86 6.29 -3.10 -20.24
N LEU A 87 5.07 -2.59 -20.39
CA LEU A 87 3.88 -3.18 -19.80
C LEU A 87 3.43 -4.35 -20.71
N GLY A 88 3.34 -5.56 -20.16
CA GLY A 88 2.83 -6.74 -20.87
C GLY A 88 1.31 -6.70 -21.06
N TYR A 89 0.77 -7.58 -21.91
CA TYR A 89 -0.68 -7.76 -22.04
C TYR A 89 -1.16 -8.85 -21.08
N SER A 90 -2.21 -8.54 -20.32
CA SER A 90 -2.87 -9.47 -19.40
C SER A 90 -3.81 -10.40 -20.18
N VAL A 91 -3.80 -11.68 -19.83
CA VAL A 91 -4.88 -12.63 -20.19
C VAL A 91 -5.70 -12.87 -18.93
N PRO A 92 -7.02 -12.69 -18.96
CA PRO A 92 -7.85 -13.02 -17.81
C PRO A 92 -7.91 -14.56 -17.64
N LEU A 93 -7.45 -15.05 -16.50
CA LEU A 93 -7.80 -16.37 -15.96
C LEU A 93 -9.00 -16.19 -15.03
N ASP A 94 -9.90 -17.18 -15.00
CA ASP A 94 -11.05 -17.18 -14.09
C ASP A 94 -10.63 -17.33 -12.60
N ASP A 95 -9.48 -17.96 -12.31
CA ASP A 95 -8.93 -18.12 -10.94
C ASP A 95 -7.42 -17.84 -10.87
N CYS A 96 -7.06 -16.55 -10.74
CA CYS A 96 -5.69 -16.05 -10.59
C CYS A 96 -5.09 -16.31 -9.17
N PRO A 97 -3.75 -16.21 -8.97
CA PRO A 97 -3.00 -17.02 -8.00
C PRO A 97 -3.46 -16.94 -6.54
N GLY A 98 -3.71 -18.14 -5.98
CA GLY A 98 -4.39 -18.38 -4.70
C GLY A 98 -5.42 -19.52 -4.77
N ASP A 99 -5.75 -20.00 -5.99
CA ASP A 99 -6.89 -20.91 -6.28
C ASP A 99 -8.24 -20.19 -6.13
N GLY A 100 -8.32 -18.94 -6.59
CA GLY A 100 -9.47 -18.06 -6.36
C GLY A 100 -9.51 -17.40 -4.97
N TYR A 101 -8.70 -17.86 -4.02
CA TYR A 101 -8.64 -17.34 -2.65
C TYR A 101 -7.28 -16.75 -2.28
N GLN A 102 -7.26 -15.48 -1.87
CA GLN A 102 -6.04 -14.85 -1.36
C GLN A 102 -5.71 -15.38 0.04
N ARG A 103 -4.48 -15.87 0.23
CA ARG A 103 -3.93 -16.28 1.54
C ARG A 103 -3.40 -15.09 2.33
#